data_AF-A0A2W4K3L5-F1
#
_entry.id   AF-A0A2W4K3L5-F1
#
_cell.length_a   1.000
_cell.length_b   1.000
_cell.length_c   1.000
_cell.angle_alpha   90.00
_cell.angle_beta   90.00
_cell.angle_gamma   90.00
#
_symmetry.space_group_name_H-M   'P 1'
#
loop_
_entity.id
_entity.type
_entity.pdbx_description
1 polymer ?
#
loop_
_entity_poly.entity_id
_entity_poly.type
_entity_poly.pdbx_seq_one_letter_code
_entity_poly.pdbx_strand_id
1 'polypeptide(L)'
;MASPGVLAQNSSKTASMPAVAPSFSGRPSQSNQAAGVGTAGRNAGKTLESRAENGHDNSAESVGRSKMMMQVKPPTLQGNAVREGTTSGAAVKPLLEGNVLRETAPDDAFAAAGVTKTDIMLKKPKPARVEKDVYRAWVSKAHPQFALKADSTDPIEIVEVKGQWDKADRTLKNLGLPHTTIGAGQLNQTGLERTKVLVINCAGTLDRRSLQGIRDFVARGGYLLTTDWALDNMLKQTFPGFVEWNKGKSKGNVVDAQVILPEKEFFQGTVSNASWKLDEESQTLRVLRPDAVKVLAVSRELAKLDPDRQGILAVTFGFGRGKVLHLVGHFDNNSLPFLPLHLPDPAPVIGIGLRQAMSANFVISGLERNIGR
;
A
#
# COMPACT_ATOMS: atom_id res chain seq x y z
N MET A 1 49.82 5.92 55.22
CA MET A 1 50.96 6.80 54.90
C MET A 1 50.77 7.33 53.49
N ALA A 2 50.69 8.66 53.41
CA ALA A 2 50.87 9.60 52.31
C ALA A 2 50.90 9.14 50.81
N SER A 3 49.99 9.74 50.04
CA SER A 3 50.11 10.19 48.63
C SER A 3 51.18 11.32 48.48
N PRO A 4 51.32 12.13 47.38
CA PRO A 4 50.68 12.14 46.03
C PRO A 4 51.60 12.59 44.85
N GLY A 5 51.03 12.71 43.64
CA GLY A 5 51.46 13.63 42.55
C GLY A 5 51.57 12.95 41.17
N VAL A 6 51.20 13.51 40.01
CA VAL A 6 50.86 14.88 39.56
C VAL A 6 50.02 14.79 38.26
N LEU A 7 49.26 15.87 38.01
CA LEU A 7 48.42 16.24 36.86
C LEU A 7 49.02 16.05 35.44
N ALA A 8 48.14 15.82 34.47
CA ALA A 8 48.15 16.57 33.20
C ALA A 8 46.74 16.68 32.61
N GLN A 9 46.23 17.92 32.53
CA GLN A 9 45.04 18.32 31.78
C GLN A 9 45.42 18.44 30.30
N ASN A 10 44.58 17.96 29.39
CA ASN A 10 44.69 18.30 27.97
C ASN A 10 43.35 18.80 27.44
N SER A 11 43.35 20.07 27.04
CA SER A 11 42.24 20.84 26.52
C SER A 11 42.33 20.85 24.99
N SER A 12 41.46 20.11 24.30
CA SER A 12 41.29 20.24 22.85
C SER A 12 39.98 20.97 22.55
N LYS A 13 40.14 22.24 22.17
CA LYS A 13 39.12 23.04 21.47
C LYS A 13 38.85 22.39 20.10
N THR A 14 37.62 21.96 19.84
CA THR A 14 37.13 21.68 18.48
C THR A 14 36.10 22.73 18.10
N ALA A 15 36.41 23.44 17.02
CA ALA A 15 35.63 24.52 16.45
C ALA A 15 34.30 24.02 15.87
N SER A 16 33.22 24.71 16.23
CA SER A 16 31.90 24.57 15.62
C SER A 16 31.92 25.17 14.21
N MET A 17 31.64 24.35 13.19
CA MET A 17 31.27 24.83 11.85
C MET A 17 29.74 24.99 11.79
N PRO A 18 29.22 26.07 11.18
CA PRO A 18 27.79 26.22 10.98
C PRO A 18 27.31 25.38 9.79
N ALA A 19 26.22 24.64 10.01
CA ALA A 19 25.49 23.94 8.96
C ALA A 19 24.71 24.96 8.11
N VAL A 20 24.96 24.94 6.80
CA VAL A 20 24.20 25.69 5.79
C VAL A 20 22.92 24.90 5.49
N ALA A 21 21.77 25.47 5.82
CA ALA A 21 20.46 24.96 5.43
C ALA A 21 20.08 25.54 4.04
N PRO A 22 19.51 24.75 3.11
CA PRO A 22 18.89 25.31 1.92
C PRO A 22 17.50 25.87 2.27
N SER A 23 17.34 27.18 2.06
CA SER A 23 16.08 27.90 2.15
C SER A 23 15.19 27.56 0.94
N PHE A 24 14.07 26.86 1.17
CA PHE A 24 12.95 26.83 0.23
C PHE A 24 11.87 27.83 0.70
N SER A 25 11.77 28.95 0.00
CA SER A 25 10.73 29.96 0.19
C SER A 25 9.48 29.60 -0.63
N GLY A 26 8.43 29.16 0.05
CA GLY A 26 7.07 29.09 -0.48
C GLY A 26 6.12 29.75 0.51
N ARG A 27 5.77 31.02 0.28
CA ARG A 27 4.75 31.76 1.05
C ARG A 27 3.35 31.21 0.74
N PRO A 28 2.48 30.99 1.75
CA PRO A 28 1.05 31.10 1.57
C PRO A 28 0.61 32.57 1.79
N SER A 29 -0.22 33.07 0.89
CA SER A 29 -0.88 34.36 0.99
C SER A 29 -1.94 34.35 2.12
N GLN A 30 -1.71 35.12 3.17
CA GLN A 30 -2.75 35.57 4.10
C GLN A 30 -3.08 37.03 3.79
N SER A 31 -4.34 37.30 3.45
CA SER A 31 -4.93 38.64 3.44
C SER A 31 -5.59 38.90 4.79
N ASN A 32 -5.06 39.88 5.52
CA ASN A 32 -5.67 40.52 6.69
C ASN A 32 -6.66 41.61 6.26
N GLN A 33 -7.74 41.77 7.04
CA GLN A 33 -8.32 43.05 7.51
C GLN A 33 -9.33 42.65 8.62
N ALA A 34 -9.08 42.90 9.92
CA ALA A 34 -9.22 44.16 10.67
C ALA A 34 -10.67 44.70 10.63
N ALA A 35 -11.35 45.13 11.69
CA ALA A 35 -11.18 45.21 13.15
C ALA A 35 -12.56 45.65 13.68
N GLY A 36 -12.92 45.37 14.94
CA GLY A 36 -14.17 45.92 15.51
C GLY A 36 -14.46 45.46 16.94
N VAL A 37 -14.19 46.34 17.88
CA VAL A 37 -14.41 46.24 19.33
C VAL A 37 -15.91 46.30 19.66
N GLY A 38 -16.37 45.59 20.71
CA GLY A 38 -17.55 46.06 21.48
C GLY A 38 -18.47 45.03 22.13
N THR A 39 -18.34 44.93 23.47
CA THR A 39 -19.42 44.82 24.47
C THR A 39 -20.22 43.54 24.69
N ALA A 40 -20.46 43.30 25.98
CA ALA A 40 -21.20 42.22 26.62
C ALA A 40 -22.71 42.26 26.38
N GLY A 41 -23.38 41.11 26.53
CA GLY A 41 -24.84 41.06 26.63
C GLY A 41 -25.40 39.64 26.66
N ARG A 42 -26.03 39.28 27.77
CA ARG A 42 -26.84 38.07 27.98
C ARG A 42 -27.98 37.98 26.96
N ASN A 43 -28.35 36.79 26.50
CA ASN A 43 -29.63 36.15 26.84
C ASN A 43 -29.83 34.81 26.12
N ALA A 44 -30.32 33.87 26.91
CA ALA A 44 -30.99 32.66 26.45
C ALA A 44 -32.39 33.01 25.92
N GLY A 45 -32.87 32.24 24.95
CA GLY A 45 -34.31 32.09 24.73
C GLY A 45 -34.75 31.96 23.28
N LYS A 46 -35.39 30.81 23.04
CA LYS A 46 -36.54 30.59 22.16
C LYS A 46 -36.30 30.35 20.66
N THR A 47 -36.47 29.07 20.32
CA THR A 47 -37.53 28.53 19.46
C THR A 47 -38.09 29.46 18.38
N LEU A 48 -38.00 29.03 17.12
CA LEU A 48 -38.98 29.34 16.08
C LEU A 48 -39.01 28.21 15.05
N GLU A 49 -40.09 27.43 15.13
CA GLU A 49 -40.74 26.83 13.97
C GLU A 49 -41.20 27.95 13.03
N SER A 50 -41.04 27.78 11.73
CA SER A 50 -42.14 27.88 10.76
C SER A 50 -41.58 27.80 9.34
N ARG A 51 -42.15 26.84 8.61
CA ARG A 51 -41.92 26.52 7.21
C ARG A 51 -43.22 26.85 6.49
N ALA A 52 -43.17 27.79 5.56
CA ALA A 52 -44.19 28.08 4.54
C ALA A 52 -43.42 28.68 3.35
N GLU A 53 -43.29 27.94 2.25
CA GLU A 53 -44.16 28.00 1.06
C GLU A 53 -44.00 29.27 0.23
N ASN A 54 -43.47 29.06 -0.98
CA ASN A 54 -43.64 29.79 -2.26
C ASN A 54 -42.52 29.22 -3.16
N GLY A 55 -42.76 28.38 -4.17
CA GLY A 55 -43.72 28.55 -5.26
C GLY A 55 -43.11 29.54 -6.25
N HIS A 56 -42.57 29.06 -7.38
CA HIS A 56 -42.61 29.69 -8.72
C HIS A 56 -41.92 28.79 -9.75
N ASP A 57 -42.71 28.41 -10.75
CA ASP A 57 -42.30 27.91 -12.06
C ASP A 57 -41.37 28.89 -12.79
N ASN A 58 -40.46 28.37 -13.60
CA ASN A 58 -40.32 28.84 -14.98
C ASN A 58 -39.52 27.90 -15.87
N SER A 59 -40.02 27.81 -17.08
CA SER A 59 -39.74 26.90 -18.18
C SER A 59 -38.45 27.23 -18.95
N ALA A 60 -37.92 26.18 -19.59
CA ALA A 60 -37.29 26.11 -20.92
C ALA A 60 -36.59 27.36 -21.51
N GLU A 61 -35.34 27.19 -21.94
CA GLU A 61 -35.00 27.05 -23.37
C GLU A 61 -33.51 26.77 -23.60
N SER A 62 -33.26 25.92 -24.59
CA SER A 62 -31.96 25.62 -25.21
C SER A 62 -31.44 26.81 -26.04
N VAL A 63 -30.11 26.90 -26.21
CA VAL A 63 -29.39 27.14 -27.48
C VAL A 63 -27.92 27.41 -27.15
N GLY A 64 -26.99 26.85 -27.93
CA GLY A 64 -25.73 27.57 -28.22
C GLY A 64 -24.41 26.80 -28.24
N ARG A 65 -24.16 26.14 -29.38
CA ARG A 65 -22.91 26.18 -30.17
C ARG A 65 -21.54 25.85 -29.53
N SER A 66 -21.02 24.71 -29.99
CA SER A 66 -19.67 24.46 -30.55
C SER A 66 -18.61 25.57 -30.44
N LYS A 67 -17.48 25.23 -29.83
CA LYS A 67 -16.17 25.80 -30.17
C LYS A 67 -15.19 24.68 -30.53
N MET A 68 -14.63 24.85 -31.74
CA MET A 68 -13.53 24.12 -32.33
C MET A 68 -12.29 24.14 -31.43
N MET A 69 -11.60 23.01 -31.30
CA MET A 69 -10.19 22.97 -30.92
C MET A 69 -9.37 22.43 -32.10
N MET A 70 -8.43 23.28 -32.53
CA MET A 70 -7.44 23.00 -33.57
C MET A 70 -6.50 21.86 -33.12
N GLN A 71 -6.36 20.85 -33.96
CA GLN A 71 -5.29 19.86 -33.87
C GLN A 71 -4.01 20.45 -34.47
N VAL A 72 -2.94 20.50 -33.69
CA VAL A 72 -1.59 20.78 -34.17
C VAL A 72 -0.85 19.45 -34.35
N LYS A 73 -0.53 19.10 -35.59
CA LYS A 73 0.36 17.98 -35.96
C LYS A 73 1.82 18.33 -35.64
N PRO A 74 2.62 17.43 -35.05
CA PRO A 74 4.08 17.51 -35.12
C PRO A 74 4.61 16.85 -36.42
N PRO A 75 5.77 17.30 -36.94
CA PRO A 75 6.30 16.85 -38.22
C PRO A 75 7.04 15.51 -38.15
N THR A 76 6.87 14.76 -39.23
CA THR A 76 7.55 13.51 -39.59
C THR A 76 9.00 13.77 -39.98
N LEU A 77 9.95 13.01 -39.42
CA LEU A 77 11.31 12.86 -39.96
C LEU A 77 11.47 11.44 -40.50
N GLN A 78 11.35 11.29 -41.82
CA GLN A 78 12.10 10.31 -42.61
C GLN A 78 13.50 10.93 -42.81
N GLY A 79 14.63 10.25 -42.80
CA GLY A 79 15.01 8.87 -43.03
C GLY A 79 16.43 8.96 -43.62
N ASN A 80 17.32 8.02 -43.34
CA ASN A 80 18.44 7.71 -44.22
C ASN A 80 19.04 6.35 -43.86
N ALA A 81 18.93 5.43 -44.82
CA ALA A 81 19.61 4.16 -44.85
C ALA A 81 20.97 4.34 -45.53
N VAL A 82 22.04 3.79 -44.97
CA VAL A 82 23.30 3.53 -45.69
C VAL A 82 23.90 2.19 -45.23
N ARG A 83 23.82 1.24 -46.17
CA ARG A 83 24.75 0.19 -46.62
C ARG A 83 25.61 -0.63 -45.65
N GLU A 84 25.56 -1.93 -45.96
CA GLU A 84 26.43 -3.04 -45.59
C GLU A 84 27.91 -2.83 -45.90
N GLY A 85 28.76 -3.42 -45.06
CA GLY A 85 30.18 -3.65 -45.31
C GLY A 85 30.67 -4.82 -44.47
N THR A 86 30.89 -5.95 -45.12
CA THR A 86 31.54 -7.15 -44.60
C THR A 86 33.05 -6.94 -44.48
N THR A 87 33.67 -7.37 -43.37
CA THR A 87 35.03 -7.94 -43.35
C THR A 87 35.25 -8.78 -42.09
N SER A 88 35.88 -9.93 -42.27
CA SER A 88 36.28 -10.89 -41.25
C SER A 88 37.54 -10.45 -40.51
N GLY A 89 37.65 -10.77 -39.21
CA GLY A 89 38.90 -10.71 -38.47
C GLY A 89 38.74 -11.37 -37.09
N ALA A 90 39.55 -12.40 -36.82
CA ALA A 90 39.43 -13.26 -35.66
C ALA A 90 40.04 -12.68 -34.38
N ALA A 91 39.45 -13.14 -33.25
CA ALA A 91 39.97 -13.26 -31.89
C ALA A 91 40.22 -11.98 -31.06
N VAL A 92 39.43 -11.79 -29.98
CA VAL A 92 39.79 -11.91 -28.55
C VAL A 92 38.50 -11.87 -27.72
N LYS A 93 38.31 -12.81 -26.78
CA LYS A 93 37.18 -12.84 -25.81
C LYS A 93 37.25 -11.65 -24.83
N PRO A 94 36.09 -11.06 -24.50
CA PRO A 94 35.82 -10.65 -23.12
C PRO A 94 34.64 -11.41 -22.52
N LEU A 95 34.82 -11.80 -21.26
CA LEU A 95 33.79 -12.32 -20.36
C LEU A 95 32.74 -11.24 -20.02
N LEU A 96 31.54 -11.70 -19.67
CA LEU A 96 30.45 -11.01 -18.97
C LEU A 96 29.56 -10.08 -19.80
N GLU A 97 28.75 -10.66 -20.68
CA GLU A 97 27.43 -10.10 -20.99
C GLU A 97 26.39 -10.78 -20.10
N GLY A 98 25.82 -9.99 -19.19
CA GLY A 98 24.69 -10.42 -18.37
C GLY A 98 23.49 -10.68 -19.27
N ASN A 99 22.92 -11.88 -19.16
CA ASN A 99 21.61 -12.20 -19.72
C ASN A 99 20.60 -11.19 -19.18
N VAL A 100 20.27 -10.18 -19.98
CA VAL A 100 19.04 -9.41 -19.85
C VAL A 100 17.93 -10.40 -20.13
N LEU A 101 17.32 -10.93 -19.05
CA LEU A 101 16.14 -11.77 -19.15
C LEU A 101 15.08 -10.98 -19.91
N ARG A 102 14.66 -11.57 -21.02
CA ARG A 102 13.60 -11.14 -21.92
C ARG A 102 12.35 -10.82 -21.07
N GLU A 103 11.81 -9.61 -21.22
CA GLU A 103 10.49 -9.23 -20.69
C GLU A 103 9.47 -10.31 -21.03
N THR A 104 8.98 -11.02 -20.01
CA THR A 104 7.85 -11.93 -20.17
C THR A 104 6.60 -11.08 -20.39
N ALA A 105 5.91 -11.29 -21.51
CA ALA A 105 4.67 -10.57 -21.81
C ALA A 105 3.60 -10.91 -20.75
N PRO A 106 2.55 -10.08 -20.56
CA PRO A 106 1.41 -10.39 -19.70
C PRO A 106 0.89 -11.81 -19.96
N ASP A 107 0.77 -12.17 -21.23
CA ASP A 107 0.31 -13.49 -21.66
C ASP A 107 1.19 -14.62 -21.10
N ASP A 108 2.51 -14.39 -20.91
CA ASP A 108 3.43 -15.36 -20.31
C ASP A 108 3.29 -15.43 -18.79
N ALA A 109 2.97 -14.32 -18.10
CA ALA A 109 2.66 -14.36 -16.67
C ALA A 109 1.33 -15.08 -16.40
N PHE A 110 0.31 -14.86 -17.24
CA PHE A 110 -0.96 -15.58 -17.21
C PHE A 110 -0.80 -17.06 -17.64
N ALA A 111 0.07 -17.36 -18.61
CA ALA A 111 0.34 -18.72 -19.09
C ALA A 111 1.24 -19.51 -18.12
N ALA A 112 2.28 -18.91 -17.56
CA ALA A 112 3.12 -19.52 -16.52
C ALA A 112 2.34 -19.81 -15.24
N ALA A 113 1.28 -19.03 -14.99
CA ALA A 113 0.31 -19.27 -13.92
C ALA A 113 -0.73 -20.37 -14.23
N GLY A 114 -0.71 -20.98 -15.42
CA GLY A 114 -1.68 -22.00 -15.81
C GLY A 114 -3.13 -21.49 -15.90
N VAL A 115 -3.32 -20.18 -16.01
CA VAL A 115 -4.65 -19.57 -16.04
C VAL A 115 -5.24 -19.73 -17.44
N THR A 116 -6.19 -20.65 -17.59
CA THR A 116 -7.02 -20.69 -18.79
C THR A 116 -7.79 -19.38 -18.93
N LYS A 117 -7.88 -18.89 -20.16
CA LYS A 117 -8.59 -17.68 -20.61
C LYS A 117 -10.12 -17.78 -20.44
N THR A 118 -10.59 -18.38 -19.34
CA THR A 118 -12.00 -18.31 -18.94
C THR A 118 -12.22 -16.94 -18.35
N ASP A 119 -12.59 -16.02 -19.24
CA ASP A 119 -13.21 -14.73 -18.97
C ASP A 119 -14.46 -14.90 -18.11
N ILE A 120 -14.30 -15.12 -16.81
CA ILE A 120 -15.37 -14.77 -15.88
C ILE A 120 -15.30 -13.25 -15.77
N MET A 121 -16.00 -12.58 -16.69
CA MET A 121 -16.32 -11.16 -16.58
C MET A 121 -16.89 -10.92 -15.19
N LEU A 122 -16.07 -10.37 -14.30
CA LEU A 122 -16.54 -9.95 -12.99
C LEU A 122 -17.62 -8.91 -13.24
N LYS A 123 -18.82 -9.14 -12.71
CA LYS A 123 -19.86 -8.11 -12.68
C LYS A 123 -19.24 -6.86 -12.06
N LYS A 124 -19.58 -5.68 -12.58
CA LYS A 124 -19.08 -4.41 -12.04
C LYS A 124 -19.22 -4.42 -10.51
N PRO A 125 -18.17 -4.03 -9.77
CA PRO A 125 -18.22 -3.97 -8.32
C PRO A 125 -19.42 -3.11 -7.90
N LYS A 126 -20.18 -3.62 -6.95
CA LYS A 126 -21.26 -2.87 -6.31
C LYS A 126 -20.76 -2.45 -4.94
N PRO A 127 -20.40 -1.18 -4.75
CA PRO A 127 -20.05 -0.70 -3.43
C PRO A 127 -21.19 -0.96 -2.46
N ALA A 128 -20.85 -1.38 -1.24
CA ALA A 128 -21.84 -1.72 -0.23
C ALA A 128 -21.37 -1.30 1.15
N ARG A 129 -22.34 -1.03 2.03
CA ARG A 129 -22.08 -0.94 3.45
C ARG A 129 -21.89 -2.35 4.00
N VAL A 130 -20.72 -2.59 4.59
CA VAL A 130 -20.33 -3.88 5.16
C VAL A 130 -20.13 -3.70 6.66
N GLU A 131 -21.06 -4.25 7.44
CA GLU A 131 -21.04 -4.20 8.90
C GLU A 131 -19.93 -5.08 9.47
N LYS A 132 -19.51 -4.78 10.72
CA LYS A 132 -18.51 -5.56 11.45
C LYS A 132 -18.88 -7.04 11.56
N ASP A 133 -20.16 -7.34 11.72
CA ASP A 133 -20.65 -8.72 11.84
C ASP A 133 -20.39 -9.54 10.58
N VAL A 134 -20.29 -8.92 9.40
CA VAL A 134 -19.92 -9.60 8.15
C VAL A 134 -18.45 -10.03 8.21
N TYR A 135 -17.56 -9.15 8.67
CA TYR A 135 -16.14 -9.48 8.84
C TYR A 135 -15.95 -10.58 9.90
N ARG A 136 -16.66 -10.47 11.03
CA ARG A 136 -16.62 -11.48 12.10
C ARG A 136 -17.17 -12.83 11.65
N ALA A 137 -18.30 -12.83 10.93
CA ALA A 137 -18.86 -14.05 10.34
C ALA A 137 -17.89 -14.68 9.33
N TRP A 138 -17.18 -13.86 8.54
CA TRP A 138 -16.13 -14.36 7.67
C TRP A 138 -15.00 -15.01 8.47
N VAL A 139 -14.48 -14.38 9.54
CA VAL A 139 -13.45 -14.98 10.41
C VAL A 139 -13.95 -16.31 11.00
N SER A 140 -15.15 -16.36 11.56
CA SER A 140 -15.73 -17.58 12.14
C SER A 140 -15.89 -18.71 11.12
N LYS A 141 -16.24 -18.38 9.87
CA LYS A 141 -16.40 -19.36 8.79
C LYS A 141 -15.05 -19.81 8.24
N ALA A 142 -14.15 -18.87 7.98
CA ALA A 142 -12.85 -19.14 7.36
C ALA A 142 -11.88 -19.77 8.37
N HIS A 143 -11.86 -19.32 9.61
CA HIS A 143 -10.93 -19.74 10.66
C HIS A 143 -11.65 -20.10 11.96
N PRO A 144 -12.46 -21.18 11.97
CA PRO A 144 -13.30 -21.50 13.12
C PRO A 144 -12.51 -21.70 14.41
N GLN A 145 -11.32 -22.31 14.35
CA GLN A 145 -10.48 -22.55 15.53
C GLN A 145 -9.84 -21.25 16.05
N PHE A 146 -9.42 -20.36 15.16
CA PHE A 146 -8.91 -19.04 15.54
C PHE A 146 -10.01 -18.17 16.15
N ALA A 147 -11.20 -18.18 15.56
CA ALA A 147 -12.33 -17.36 15.98
C ALA A 147 -12.70 -17.57 17.46
N LEU A 148 -12.52 -18.78 17.99
CA LEU A 148 -12.75 -19.10 19.41
C LEU A 148 -11.84 -18.33 20.39
N LYS A 149 -10.68 -17.85 19.90
CA LYS A 149 -9.67 -17.16 20.72
C LYS A 149 -9.30 -15.77 20.20
N ALA A 150 -9.93 -15.30 19.11
CA ALA A 150 -9.56 -14.06 18.43
C ALA A 150 -9.53 -12.85 19.38
N ASP A 151 -10.59 -12.68 20.18
CA ASP A 151 -10.73 -11.59 21.16
C ASP A 151 -9.75 -11.69 22.34
N SER A 152 -9.11 -12.85 22.54
CA SER A 152 -8.11 -13.09 23.60
C SER A 152 -6.66 -12.87 23.13
N THR A 153 -6.46 -12.48 21.87
CA THR A 153 -5.13 -12.12 21.35
C THR A 153 -4.62 -10.89 22.09
N ASP A 154 -3.37 -10.94 22.60
CA ASP A 154 -2.76 -9.76 23.22
C ASP A 154 -2.56 -8.68 22.13
N PRO A 155 -3.06 -7.44 22.31
CA PRO A 155 -2.90 -6.37 21.33
C PRO A 155 -1.46 -6.14 20.86
N ILE A 156 -0.42 -6.47 21.63
CA ILE A 156 0.97 -6.30 21.20
C ILE A 156 1.42 -7.34 20.16
N GLU A 157 0.69 -8.45 20.01
CA GLU A 157 0.99 -9.48 19.00
C GLU A 157 0.76 -8.97 17.57
N ILE A 158 -0.10 -7.96 17.40
CA ILE A 158 -0.31 -7.25 16.14
C ILE A 158 0.07 -5.78 16.34
N VAL A 159 1.13 -5.31 15.70
CA VAL A 159 1.50 -3.90 15.68
C VAL A 159 1.16 -3.32 14.32
N GLU A 160 0.38 -2.24 14.29
CA GLU A 160 0.11 -1.45 13.10
C GLU A 160 0.86 -0.11 13.21
N VAL A 161 1.65 0.20 12.19
CA VAL A 161 2.32 1.50 12.05
C VAL A 161 1.48 2.35 11.11
N LYS A 162 0.96 3.45 11.66
CA LYS A 162 0.07 4.36 10.93
C LYS A 162 0.72 4.86 9.64
N GLY A 163 -0.07 4.79 8.59
CA GLY A 163 0.20 5.40 7.31
C GLY A 163 -0.52 6.74 7.17
N GLN A 164 -0.22 7.43 6.07
CA GLN A 164 -0.88 8.69 5.76
C GLN A 164 -2.33 8.46 5.31
N TRP A 165 -2.56 7.48 4.42
CA TRP A 165 -3.87 7.23 3.82
C TRP A 165 -4.53 5.93 4.30
N ASP A 166 -3.84 4.80 4.24
CA ASP A 166 -4.34 3.48 4.64
C ASP A 166 -4.60 3.45 6.16
N LYS A 167 -5.78 2.93 6.54
CA LYS A 167 -6.26 2.76 7.91
C LYS A 167 -6.54 1.30 8.21
N ALA A 168 -5.52 0.45 8.14
CA ALA A 168 -5.62 -0.98 8.43
C ALA A 168 -6.24 -1.27 9.80
N ASP A 169 -6.04 -0.38 10.78
CA ASP A 169 -6.66 -0.44 12.10
C ASP A 169 -8.19 -0.60 12.05
N ARG A 170 -8.86 0.01 11.06
CA ARG A 170 -10.31 -0.13 10.87
C ARG A 170 -10.69 -1.55 10.45
N THR A 171 -9.97 -2.13 9.50
CA THR A 171 -10.22 -3.50 9.05
C THR A 171 -9.91 -4.49 10.18
N LEU A 172 -8.81 -4.30 10.92
CA LEU A 172 -8.48 -5.11 12.10
C LEU A 172 -9.57 -5.05 13.17
N LYS A 173 -10.11 -3.84 13.46
CA LYS A 173 -11.27 -3.67 14.38
C LYS A 173 -12.51 -4.41 13.88
N ASN A 174 -12.81 -4.32 12.58
CA ASN A 174 -13.97 -4.98 12.01
C ASN A 174 -13.84 -6.51 12.04
N LEU A 175 -12.63 -7.04 11.86
CA LEU A 175 -12.31 -8.46 11.99
C LEU A 175 -12.35 -8.96 13.44
N GLY A 176 -12.39 -8.07 14.44
CA GLY A 176 -12.31 -8.47 15.86
C GLY A 176 -10.89 -8.88 16.26
N LEU A 177 -9.86 -8.26 15.68
CA LEU A 177 -8.47 -8.53 16.00
C LEU A 177 -7.90 -7.42 16.90
N PRO A 178 -7.65 -7.70 18.20
CA PRO A 178 -6.94 -6.76 19.08
C PRO A 178 -5.56 -6.42 18.52
N HIS A 179 -5.18 -5.15 18.50
CA HIS A 179 -3.90 -4.68 17.95
C HIS A 179 -3.44 -3.38 18.63
N THR A 180 -2.15 -3.13 18.52
CA THR A 180 -1.48 -1.92 18.97
C THR A 180 -1.19 -1.03 17.77
N THR A 181 -1.71 0.20 17.78
CA THR A 181 -1.50 1.18 16.71
C THR A 181 -0.49 2.23 17.16
N ILE A 182 0.59 2.42 16.39
CA ILE A 182 1.68 3.34 16.69
C ILE A 182 1.98 4.27 15.51
N GLY A 183 2.61 5.40 15.75
CA GLY A 183 3.19 6.24 14.71
C GLY A 183 4.56 5.74 14.23
N ALA A 184 4.98 6.15 13.03
CA ALA A 184 6.27 5.78 12.44
C ALA A 184 7.47 6.01 13.38
N GLY A 185 7.50 7.14 14.09
CA GLY A 185 8.60 7.47 15.03
C GLY A 185 8.64 6.65 16.31
N GLN A 186 7.63 5.82 16.57
CA GLN A 186 7.53 5.01 17.81
C GLN A 186 8.04 3.58 17.61
N LEU A 187 8.25 3.12 16.37
CA LEU A 187 8.57 1.72 16.08
C LEU A 187 9.84 1.22 16.81
N ASN A 188 10.86 2.08 16.91
CA ASN A 188 12.10 1.76 17.62
C ASN A 188 11.91 1.64 19.15
N GLN A 189 10.81 2.14 19.72
CA GLN A 189 10.53 2.16 21.15
C GLN A 189 9.53 1.08 21.57
N THR A 190 8.64 0.66 20.67
CA THR A 190 7.57 -0.31 20.96
C THR A 190 8.12 -1.69 21.35
N GLY A 191 9.29 -2.07 20.83
CA GLY A 191 9.81 -3.44 20.96
C GLY A 191 9.00 -4.41 20.11
N LEU A 192 9.66 -5.32 19.40
CA LEU A 192 9.00 -6.30 18.51
C LEU A 192 9.17 -7.75 19.00
N GLU A 193 9.53 -7.93 20.27
CA GLU A 193 9.85 -9.24 20.85
C GLU A 193 8.62 -10.12 21.01
N ARG A 194 7.48 -9.51 21.35
CA ARG A 194 6.18 -10.19 21.50
C ARG A 194 5.29 -10.05 20.27
N THR A 195 5.65 -9.16 19.36
CA THR A 195 4.93 -8.95 18.10
C THR A 195 5.09 -10.18 17.22
N LYS A 196 3.98 -10.66 16.65
CA LYS A 196 3.96 -11.74 15.67
C LYS A 196 3.71 -11.19 14.27
N VAL A 197 2.87 -10.16 14.18
CA VAL A 197 2.49 -9.50 12.93
C VAL A 197 2.75 -8.00 13.02
N LEU A 198 3.49 -7.48 12.05
CA LEU A 198 3.71 -6.05 11.86
C LEU A 198 3.01 -5.62 10.57
N VAL A 199 2.16 -4.60 10.66
CA VAL A 199 1.48 -3.98 9.53
C VAL A 199 2.05 -2.58 9.33
N ILE A 200 2.62 -2.32 8.15
CA ILE A 200 3.11 -1.00 7.75
C ILE A 200 2.16 -0.46 6.67
N ASN A 201 1.34 0.50 7.06
CA ASN A 201 0.44 1.18 6.14
C ASN A 201 1.21 2.10 5.18
N CYS A 202 0.55 2.51 4.11
CA CYS A 202 1.13 3.33 3.04
C CYS A 202 1.74 4.66 3.55
N ALA A 203 2.57 5.27 2.70
CA ALA A 203 3.65 6.21 2.99
C ALA A 203 4.94 5.53 3.47
N GLY A 204 4.91 4.66 4.48
CA GLY A 204 6.09 3.85 4.86
C GLY A 204 7.39 4.63 5.14
N THR A 205 7.33 5.91 5.48
CA THR A 205 8.51 6.74 5.73
C THR A 205 9.10 6.39 7.09
N LEU A 206 10.23 5.68 7.10
CA LEU A 206 10.87 5.14 8.29
C LEU A 206 12.38 5.45 8.30
N ASP A 207 12.95 5.61 9.50
CA ASP A 207 14.39 5.79 9.64
C ASP A 207 15.17 4.47 9.43
N ARG A 208 16.47 4.57 9.16
CA ARG A 208 17.32 3.40 8.88
C ARG A 208 17.31 2.37 10.01
N ARG A 209 17.20 2.82 11.26
CA ARG A 209 17.15 1.93 12.44
C ARG A 209 15.86 1.11 12.45
N SER A 210 14.74 1.75 12.11
CA SER A 210 13.43 1.10 11.96
C SER A 210 13.47 0.06 10.85
N LEU A 211 14.06 0.40 9.68
CA LEU A 211 14.22 -0.56 8.57
C LEU A 211 15.01 -1.80 9.02
N GLN A 212 16.13 -1.61 9.73
CA GLN A 212 16.89 -2.73 10.26
C GLN A 212 16.09 -3.55 11.28
N GLY A 213 15.37 -2.90 12.20
CA GLY A 213 14.51 -3.58 13.18
C GLY A 213 13.41 -4.42 12.53
N ILE A 214 12.79 -3.93 11.46
CA ILE A 214 11.80 -4.68 10.66
C ILE A 214 12.46 -5.90 10.01
N ARG A 215 13.62 -5.70 9.38
CA ARG A 215 14.37 -6.80 8.74
C ARG A 215 14.69 -7.90 9.76
N ASP A 216 15.16 -7.52 10.95
CA ASP A 216 15.50 -8.45 12.02
C ASP A 216 14.26 -9.16 12.58
N PHE A 217 13.16 -8.43 12.74
CA PHE A 217 11.86 -8.99 13.14
C PHE A 217 11.40 -10.09 12.18
N VAL A 218 11.40 -9.82 10.87
CA VAL A 218 11.02 -10.82 9.86
C VAL A 218 12.02 -11.98 9.86
N ALA A 219 13.32 -11.70 9.90
CA ALA A 219 14.35 -12.75 9.92
C ALA A 219 14.15 -13.75 11.07
N ARG A 220 13.69 -13.28 12.23
CA ARG A 220 13.45 -14.12 13.42
C ARG A 220 12.14 -14.90 13.39
N GLY A 221 11.23 -14.63 12.45
CA GLY A 221 9.95 -15.34 12.34
C GLY A 221 8.72 -14.45 12.20
N GLY A 222 8.89 -13.13 12.29
CA GLY A 222 7.81 -12.16 12.19
C GLY A 222 7.13 -12.13 10.82
N TYR A 223 5.84 -11.80 10.82
CA TYR A 223 5.03 -11.60 9.61
C TYR A 223 4.90 -10.11 9.34
N LEU A 224 5.32 -9.67 8.17
CA LEU A 224 5.25 -8.27 7.75
C LEU A 224 4.22 -8.10 6.63
N LEU A 225 3.19 -7.30 6.87
CA LEU A 225 2.27 -6.82 5.84
C LEU A 225 2.61 -5.37 5.51
N THR A 226 2.76 -5.06 4.23
CA THR A 226 2.99 -3.68 3.75
C THR A 226 2.02 -3.32 2.66
N THR A 227 1.66 -2.04 2.55
CA THR A 227 0.72 -1.55 1.54
C THR A 227 1.27 -0.39 0.72
N ASP A 228 1.00 -0.44 -0.58
CA ASP A 228 1.17 0.62 -1.55
C ASP A 228 2.54 1.32 -1.50
N TRP A 229 2.61 2.62 -1.21
CA TRP A 229 3.86 3.41 -1.24
C TRP A 229 4.94 2.95 -0.27
N ALA A 230 4.61 2.05 0.67
CA ALA A 230 5.62 1.35 1.46
C ALA A 230 6.62 0.58 0.57
N LEU A 231 6.23 0.20 -0.66
CA LEU A 231 7.10 -0.46 -1.63
C LEU A 231 8.42 0.30 -1.84
N ASP A 232 8.32 1.54 -2.33
CA ASP A 232 9.51 2.34 -2.64
C ASP A 232 10.13 2.96 -1.38
N ASN A 233 9.30 3.36 -0.41
CA ASN A 233 9.77 4.11 0.75
C ASN A 233 10.43 3.24 1.83
N MET A 234 10.12 1.96 1.91
CA MET A 234 10.76 1.08 2.90
C MET A 234 11.02 -0.35 2.43
N LEU A 235 10.14 -0.97 1.64
CA LEU A 235 10.20 -2.40 1.40
C LEU A 235 11.45 -2.76 0.60
N LYS A 236 11.71 -2.04 -0.50
CA LYS A 236 12.92 -2.24 -1.33
C LYS A 236 14.22 -2.01 -0.55
N GLN A 237 14.19 -1.12 0.44
CA GLN A 237 15.36 -0.78 1.25
C GLN A 237 15.58 -1.82 2.36
N THR A 238 14.50 -2.37 2.90
CA THR A 238 14.51 -3.39 3.94
C THR A 238 14.89 -4.76 3.38
N PHE A 239 14.42 -5.08 2.17
CA PHE A 239 14.64 -6.35 1.47
C PHE A 239 15.12 -6.11 0.03
N PRO A 240 16.36 -5.63 -0.16
CA PRO A 240 16.89 -5.33 -1.48
C PRO A 240 16.92 -6.58 -2.37
N GLY A 241 16.55 -6.41 -3.64
CA GLY A 241 16.58 -7.46 -4.66
C GLY A 241 15.37 -8.39 -4.70
N PHE A 242 14.33 -8.18 -3.87
CA PHE A 242 13.10 -8.97 -3.95
C PHE A 242 12.09 -8.35 -4.90
N VAL A 243 11.69 -7.12 -4.62
CA VAL A 243 10.73 -6.35 -5.41
C VAL A 243 11.12 -4.87 -5.40
N GLU A 244 10.68 -4.14 -6.43
CA GLU A 244 10.87 -2.68 -6.52
C GLU A 244 9.68 -2.00 -7.20
N TRP A 245 9.55 -0.68 -6.99
CA TRP A 245 8.62 0.13 -7.76
C TRP A 245 9.14 0.32 -9.18
N ASN A 246 8.38 -0.14 -10.17
CA ASN A 246 8.73 -0.04 -11.59
C ASN A 246 8.32 1.30 -12.24
N LYS A 247 8.07 2.33 -11.42
CA LYS A 247 7.65 3.68 -11.82
C LYS A 247 6.22 3.79 -12.37
N GLY A 248 5.47 2.69 -12.44
CA GLY A 248 4.06 2.71 -12.80
C GLY A 248 3.13 3.06 -11.64
N LYS A 249 1.95 3.57 -11.97
CA LYS A 249 0.95 4.06 -11.02
C LYS A 249 -0.45 3.73 -11.52
N SER A 250 -1.36 3.40 -10.61
CA SER A 250 -2.80 3.29 -10.91
C SER A 250 -3.45 4.66 -11.13
N LYS A 251 -4.66 4.63 -11.70
CA LYS A 251 -5.47 5.83 -12.00
C LYS A 251 -6.64 6.05 -11.02
N GLY A 252 -6.63 5.42 -9.85
CA GLY A 252 -7.73 5.54 -8.89
C GLY A 252 -9.00 4.81 -9.31
N ASN A 253 -8.86 3.57 -9.79
CA ASN A 253 -9.96 2.76 -10.28
C ASN A 253 -10.08 1.43 -9.52
N VAL A 254 -11.26 0.81 -9.61
CA VAL A 254 -11.44 -0.57 -9.19
C VAL A 254 -11.12 -1.47 -10.38
N VAL A 255 -10.22 -2.43 -10.20
CA VAL A 255 -9.76 -3.35 -11.25
C VAL A 255 -10.26 -4.77 -11.04
N ASP A 256 -10.17 -5.60 -12.08
CA ASP A 256 -10.29 -7.05 -11.95
C ASP A 256 -9.11 -7.62 -11.16
N ALA A 257 -9.37 -8.58 -10.27
CA ALA A 257 -8.34 -9.34 -9.58
C ALA A 257 -8.57 -10.82 -9.78
N GLN A 258 -7.49 -11.51 -10.13
CA GLN A 258 -7.45 -12.95 -10.32
C GLN A 258 -6.35 -13.54 -9.45
N VAL A 259 -6.71 -14.56 -8.68
CA VAL A 259 -5.78 -15.34 -7.87
C VAL A 259 -4.97 -16.25 -8.78
N ILE A 260 -3.65 -16.19 -8.62
CA ILE A 260 -2.69 -16.98 -9.39
C ILE A 260 -2.19 -18.17 -8.59
N LEU A 261 -1.93 -17.98 -7.31
CA LEU A 261 -1.36 -19.01 -6.45
C LEU A 261 -2.26 -19.24 -5.23
N PRO A 262 -3.24 -20.16 -5.29
CA PRO A 262 -4.25 -20.36 -4.24
C PRO A 262 -3.71 -21.13 -3.02
N GLU A 263 -2.59 -20.69 -2.45
CA GLU A 263 -2.05 -21.23 -1.21
C GLU A 263 -3.04 -21.04 -0.06
N LYS A 264 -3.33 -22.12 0.69
CA LYS A 264 -4.31 -22.12 1.77
C LYS A 264 -4.10 -20.98 2.78
N GLU A 265 -2.84 -20.64 3.07
CA GLU A 265 -2.44 -19.55 3.97
C GLU A 265 -2.96 -18.17 3.56
N PHE A 266 -3.27 -17.96 2.28
CA PHE A 266 -3.76 -16.68 1.75
C PHE A 266 -5.21 -16.75 1.26
N PHE A 267 -5.71 -17.94 0.93
CA PHE A 267 -6.98 -18.12 0.22
C PHE A 267 -8.03 -18.96 0.96
N GLN A 268 -7.80 -19.26 2.25
CA GLN A 268 -8.81 -19.87 3.10
C GLN A 268 -10.05 -18.95 3.21
N GLY A 269 -11.21 -19.47 2.80
CA GLY A 269 -12.46 -18.72 2.81
C GLY A 269 -12.50 -17.51 1.85
N THR A 270 -11.67 -17.47 0.81
CA THR A 270 -11.66 -16.39 -0.19
C THR A 270 -12.35 -16.81 -1.50
N VAL A 271 -12.28 -15.93 -2.50
CA VAL A 271 -12.69 -16.19 -3.88
C VAL A 271 -11.47 -16.23 -4.81
N SER A 272 -11.58 -16.92 -5.94
CA SER A 272 -10.52 -17.00 -6.97
C SER A 272 -10.40 -15.73 -7.81
N ASN A 273 -11.43 -14.90 -7.81
CA ASN A 273 -11.49 -13.64 -8.52
C ASN A 273 -12.46 -12.68 -7.86
N ALA A 274 -12.14 -11.39 -7.87
CA ALA A 274 -12.98 -10.32 -7.35
C ALA A 274 -12.57 -8.98 -7.94
N SER A 275 -13.30 -7.93 -7.57
CA SER A 275 -12.83 -6.57 -7.78
C SER A 275 -11.78 -6.19 -6.74
N TRP A 276 -10.88 -5.28 -7.11
CA TRP A 276 -9.81 -4.77 -6.25
C TRP A 276 -9.70 -3.26 -6.39
N LYS A 277 -10.02 -2.53 -5.33
CA LYS A 277 -9.96 -1.07 -5.34
C LYS A 277 -8.52 -0.58 -5.22
N LEU A 278 -8.09 0.24 -6.17
CA LEU A 278 -6.84 0.98 -6.13
C LEU A 278 -7.13 2.47 -5.91
N ASP A 279 -6.26 3.13 -5.17
CA ASP A 279 -6.26 4.59 -5.07
C ASP A 279 -5.56 5.21 -6.28
N GLU A 280 -5.66 6.52 -6.41
CA GLU A 280 -4.83 7.23 -7.37
C GLU A 280 -3.37 7.11 -6.94
N GLU A 281 -2.50 6.84 -7.91
CA GLU A 281 -1.06 6.70 -7.69
C GLU A 281 -0.61 5.48 -6.85
N SER A 282 -1.43 4.43 -6.71
CA SER A 282 -0.93 3.19 -6.12
C SER A 282 0.19 2.60 -6.98
N GLN A 283 1.30 2.22 -6.35
CA GLN A 283 2.54 1.83 -7.01
C GLN A 283 2.45 0.41 -7.57
N THR A 284 2.63 0.25 -8.88
CA THR A 284 2.86 -1.07 -9.49
C THR A 284 4.26 -1.57 -9.14
N LEU A 285 4.55 -2.85 -9.32
CA LEU A 285 5.82 -3.42 -8.86
C LEU A 285 6.45 -4.33 -9.89
N ARG A 286 7.78 -4.43 -9.80
CA ARG A 286 8.60 -5.44 -10.48
C ARG A 286 9.08 -6.48 -9.48
N VAL A 287 9.01 -7.75 -9.88
CA VAL A 287 9.67 -8.85 -9.18
C VAL A 287 11.10 -8.98 -9.68
N LEU A 288 12.06 -8.90 -8.76
CA LEU A 288 13.50 -8.98 -9.07
C LEU A 288 14.07 -10.40 -8.84
N ARG A 289 13.40 -11.19 -7.99
CA ARG A 289 13.77 -12.57 -7.66
C ARG A 289 12.58 -13.52 -7.85
N PRO A 290 12.30 -13.95 -9.09
CA PRO A 290 11.13 -14.79 -9.40
C PRO A 290 11.20 -16.19 -8.78
N ASP A 291 12.39 -16.66 -8.41
CA ASP A 291 12.61 -17.92 -7.69
C ASP A 291 12.17 -17.88 -6.22
N ALA A 292 12.09 -16.67 -5.63
CA ALA A 292 11.80 -16.49 -4.21
C ALA A 292 10.54 -15.67 -3.92
N VAL A 293 10.08 -14.87 -4.88
CA VAL A 293 8.88 -14.05 -4.75
C VAL A 293 7.74 -14.72 -5.50
N LYS A 294 6.65 -14.95 -4.77
CA LYS A 294 5.42 -15.53 -5.30
C LYS A 294 4.41 -14.43 -5.57
N VAL A 295 3.87 -14.40 -6.78
CA VAL A 295 2.74 -13.54 -7.15
C VAL A 295 1.44 -14.23 -6.73
N LEU A 296 0.63 -13.54 -5.93
CA LEU A 296 -0.60 -14.10 -5.34
C LEU A 296 -1.83 -13.74 -6.17
N ALA A 297 -1.89 -12.50 -6.66
CA ALA A 297 -2.98 -12.00 -7.48
C ALA A 297 -2.50 -11.01 -8.52
N VAL A 298 -3.19 -10.97 -9.66
CA VAL A 298 -2.93 -10.06 -10.79
C VAL A 298 -4.22 -9.47 -11.34
N SER A 299 -4.08 -8.44 -12.16
CA SER A 299 -5.16 -7.73 -12.84
C SER A 299 -4.81 -7.49 -14.30
N ARG A 300 -5.73 -7.83 -15.20
CA ARG A 300 -5.56 -7.53 -16.63
C ARG A 300 -5.79 -6.06 -16.93
N GLU A 301 -6.64 -5.40 -16.14
CA GLU A 301 -6.85 -3.97 -16.25
C GLU A 301 -5.64 -3.16 -15.78
N LEU A 302 -5.03 -3.55 -14.65
CA LEU A 302 -3.79 -2.92 -14.16
C LEU A 302 -2.62 -3.20 -15.10
N ALA A 303 -2.53 -4.39 -15.69
CA ALA A 303 -1.47 -4.73 -16.66
C ALA A 303 -1.41 -3.78 -17.86
N LYS A 304 -2.52 -3.10 -18.21
CA LYS A 304 -2.54 -2.08 -19.28
C LYS A 304 -1.86 -0.76 -18.89
N LEU A 305 -1.73 -0.51 -17.58
CA LEU A 305 -1.13 0.69 -17.00
C LEU A 305 0.26 0.43 -16.41
N ASP A 306 0.54 -0.82 -16.08
CA ASP A 306 1.81 -1.30 -15.56
C ASP A 306 2.91 -1.26 -16.64
N PRO A 307 4.04 -0.55 -16.43
CA PRO A 307 5.18 -0.53 -17.35
C PRO A 307 5.69 -1.92 -17.72
N ASP A 308 5.69 -2.85 -16.76
CA ASP A 308 6.16 -4.22 -16.97
C ASP A 308 5.03 -5.13 -17.49
N ARG A 309 3.82 -4.59 -17.62
CA ARG A 309 2.62 -5.30 -18.11
C ARG A 309 2.28 -6.58 -17.33
N GLN A 310 2.64 -6.67 -16.05
CA GLN A 310 2.35 -7.85 -15.23
C GLN A 310 1.04 -7.71 -14.46
N GLY A 311 0.65 -6.47 -14.12
CA GLY A 311 -0.59 -6.18 -13.42
C GLY A 311 -0.64 -6.79 -12.03
N ILE A 312 0.51 -6.95 -11.36
CA ILE A 312 0.60 -7.58 -10.04
C ILE A 312 -0.17 -6.77 -9.00
N LEU A 313 -1.01 -7.45 -8.22
CA LEU A 313 -1.78 -6.86 -7.12
C LEU A 313 -1.24 -7.24 -5.73
N ALA A 314 -0.65 -8.42 -5.60
CA ALA A 314 -0.11 -8.89 -4.34
C ALA A 314 1.05 -9.87 -4.55
N VAL A 315 2.06 -9.77 -3.69
CA VAL A 315 3.22 -10.67 -3.67
C VAL A 315 3.55 -11.11 -2.25
N THR A 316 4.15 -12.28 -2.13
CA THR A 316 4.73 -12.76 -0.88
C THR A 316 6.11 -13.35 -1.09
N PHE A 317 6.95 -13.28 -0.06
CA PHE A 317 8.23 -13.97 -0.02
C PHE A 317 8.64 -14.28 1.42
N GLY A 318 9.46 -15.32 1.59
CA GLY A 318 10.10 -15.63 2.86
C GLY A 318 11.36 -14.80 3.08
N PHE A 319 11.64 -14.44 4.33
CA PHE A 319 12.93 -13.86 4.72
C PHE A 319 13.34 -14.37 6.10
N GLY A 320 14.47 -15.09 6.18
CA GLY A 320 14.83 -15.86 7.37
C GLY A 320 13.72 -16.86 7.70
N ARG A 321 13.20 -16.81 8.93
CA ARG A 321 12.07 -17.66 9.37
C ARG A 321 10.70 -17.04 9.14
N GLY A 322 10.64 -15.74 8.86
CA GLY A 322 9.41 -14.98 8.72
C GLY A 322 8.92 -14.88 7.28
N LYS A 323 7.91 -14.04 7.09
CA LYS A 323 7.24 -13.87 5.80
C LYS A 323 6.84 -12.42 5.58
N VAL A 324 6.86 -12.01 4.32
CA VAL A 324 6.44 -10.69 3.88
C VAL A 324 5.26 -10.83 2.91
N LEU A 325 4.24 -10.01 3.10
CA LEU A 325 3.14 -9.77 2.16
C LEU A 325 3.17 -8.30 1.77
N HIS A 326 3.11 -8.02 0.47
CA HIS A 326 2.96 -6.67 -0.04
C HIS A 326 1.75 -6.59 -0.96
N LEU A 327 0.95 -5.54 -0.79
CA LEU A 327 -0.25 -5.25 -1.56
C LEU A 327 -0.06 -3.98 -2.38
N VAL A 328 -0.46 -4.03 -3.66
CA VAL A 328 -0.70 -2.83 -4.46
C VAL A 328 -2.08 -2.28 -4.07
N GLY A 329 -2.09 -1.05 -3.55
CA GLY A 329 -3.26 -0.46 -2.88
C GLY A 329 -3.33 -0.80 -1.39
N HIS A 330 -4.41 -0.37 -0.74
CA HIS A 330 -4.56 -0.41 0.72
C HIS A 330 -5.16 -1.72 1.25
N PHE A 331 -4.97 -1.99 2.54
CA PHE A 331 -5.64 -3.07 3.27
C PHE A 331 -7.01 -2.64 3.81
N ASP A 332 -7.19 -1.36 4.15
CA ASP A 332 -8.43 -0.86 4.73
C ASP A 332 -9.66 -0.92 3.80
N ASN A 333 -10.85 -0.57 4.29
CA ASN A 333 -12.03 -0.47 3.42
C ASN A 333 -12.02 0.78 2.52
N ASN A 334 -11.01 1.63 2.64
CA ASN A 334 -10.79 2.81 1.82
C ASN A 334 -12.01 3.74 1.78
N SER A 335 -12.78 3.71 2.88
CA SER A 335 -14.00 4.48 3.06
C SER A 335 -13.68 5.95 3.24
N LEU A 336 -14.48 6.82 2.62
CA LEU A 336 -14.50 8.25 2.95
C LEU A 336 -14.71 8.41 4.47
N PRO A 337 -14.13 9.44 5.12
CA PRO A 337 -14.20 9.61 6.58
C PRO A 337 -15.62 9.57 7.16
N PHE A 338 -16.61 9.98 6.36
CA PHE A 338 -18.03 10.03 6.73
C PHE A 338 -18.82 8.75 6.38
N LEU A 339 -18.20 7.74 5.74
CA LEU A 339 -18.82 6.45 5.41
C LEU A 339 -17.96 5.26 5.85
N PRO A 340 -17.56 5.15 7.14
CA PRO A 340 -16.51 4.25 7.63
C PRO A 340 -16.78 2.74 7.47
N LEU A 341 -17.94 2.35 6.97
CA LEU A 341 -18.35 0.96 6.73
C LEU A 341 -18.56 0.66 5.25
N HIS A 342 -18.31 1.62 4.37
CA HIS A 342 -18.51 1.44 2.94
C HIS A 342 -17.29 0.79 2.31
N LEU A 343 -17.51 -0.34 1.64
CA LEU A 343 -16.51 -1.07 0.89
C LEU A 343 -16.78 -0.90 -0.61
N PRO A 344 -15.80 -0.44 -1.40
CA PRO A 344 -15.99 -0.22 -2.83
C PRO A 344 -16.03 -1.52 -3.65
N ASP A 345 -15.43 -2.59 -3.13
CA ASP A 345 -15.14 -3.82 -3.84
C ASP A 345 -15.50 -5.12 -3.07
N PRO A 346 -16.66 -5.22 -2.40
CA PRO A 346 -17.05 -6.46 -1.75
C PRO A 346 -17.19 -7.59 -2.77
N ALA A 347 -16.59 -8.75 -2.49
CA ALA A 347 -16.85 -9.96 -3.23
C ALA A 347 -18.21 -10.55 -2.78
N PRO A 348 -19.22 -10.67 -3.67
CA PRO A 348 -20.57 -11.03 -3.28
C PRO A 348 -20.69 -12.34 -2.47
N VAL A 349 -19.80 -13.30 -2.72
CA VAL A 349 -19.81 -14.62 -2.09
C VAL A 349 -19.32 -14.59 -0.64
N ILE A 350 -18.39 -13.69 -0.30
CA ILE A 350 -17.73 -13.65 1.01
C ILE A 350 -18.07 -12.38 1.81
N GLY A 351 -18.78 -11.42 1.21
CA GLY A 351 -19.27 -10.20 1.87
C GLY A 351 -18.21 -9.13 2.13
N ILE A 352 -16.92 -9.48 2.10
CA ILE A 352 -15.76 -8.58 2.22
C ILE A 352 -14.95 -8.57 0.92
N GLY A 353 -13.92 -7.71 0.83
CA GLY A 353 -13.06 -7.60 -0.35
C GLY A 353 -12.02 -8.72 -0.41
N LEU A 354 -11.60 -9.13 -1.62
CA LEU A 354 -10.55 -10.14 -1.80
C LEU A 354 -9.23 -9.73 -1.12
N ARG A 355 -8.82 -8.48 -1.29
CA ARG A 355 -7.63 -7.91 -0.63
C ARG A 355 -7.70 -7.96 0.89
N GLN A 356 -8.89 -7.77 1.45
CA GLN A 356 -9.11 -7.82 2.91
C GLN A 356 -9.06 -9.25 3.42
N ALA A 357 -9.72 -10.18 2.73
CA ALA A 357 -9.73 -11.59 3.08
C ALA A 357 -8.32 -12.20 3.01
N MET A 358 -7.57 -11.90 1.94
CA MET A 358 -6.17 -12.33 1.77
C MET A 358 -5.26 -11.80 2.89
N SER A 359 -5.37 -10.51 3.19
CA SER A 359 -4.59 -9.87 4.24
C SER A 359 -4.94 -10.39 5.63
N ALA A 360 -6.22 -10.62 5.91
CA ALA A 360 -6.68 -11.21 7.15
C ALA A 360 -6.16 -12.64 7.32
N ASN A 361 -6.17 -13.44 6.26
CA ASN A 361 -5.57 -14.77 6.25
C ASN A 361 -4.08 -14.74 6.62
N PHE A 362 -3.32 -13.78 6.06
CA PHE A 362 -1.91 -13.59 6.38
C PHE A 362 -1.68 -13.19 7.85
N VAL A 363 -2.48 -12.25 8.37
CA VAL A 363 -2.41 -11.82 9.78
C VAL A 363 -2.72 -12.99 10.72
N ILE A 364 -3.81 -13.72 10.47
CA ILE A 364 -4.21 -14.88 11.28
C ILE A 364 -3.12 -15.96 11.24
N SER A 365 -2.56 -16.24 10.07
CA SER A 365 -1.46 -17.21 9.93
C SER A 365 -0.23 -16.82 10.74
N GLY A 366 0.11 -15.53 10.81
CA GLY A 366 1.19 -15.04 11.67
C GLY A 366 0.89 -15.21 13.17
N LEU A 367 -0.37 -15.02 13.59
CA LEU A 367 -0.79 -15.19 14.99
C LEU A 367 -0.82 -16.65 15.45
N GLU A 368 -1.24 -17.56 14.56
CA GLU A 368 -1.33 -18.99 14.83
C GLU A 368 0.03 -19.68 14.83
N ARG A 369 1.05 -19.05 14.25
CA ARG A 369 2.39 -19.61 14.24
C ARG A 369 2.99 -19.58 15.64
N ASN A 370 3.34 -20.75 16.15
CA ASN A 370 4.19 -20.87 17.32
C ASN A 370 5.61 -20.43 16.95
N ILE A 371 5.95 -19.17 17.26
CA ILE A 371 7.34 -18.75 17.32
C ILE A 371 7.90 -19.47 18.56
N GLY A 372 8.64 -20.56 18.36
CA GLY A 372 9.25 -21.32 19.46
C GLY A 372 9.90 -20.36 20.44
N ARG A 373 9.40 -20.37 21.68
CA ARG A 373 9.95 -19.59 22.79
C ARG A 373 11.28 -20.15 23.22
#